data_AF-A0AAE5HEB5-F1
#
_entry.id   AF-A0AAE5HEB5-F1
#
_cell.length_a   1.000
_cell.length_b   1.000
_cell.length_c   1.000
_cell.angle_alpha   90.00
_cell.angle_beta   90.00
_cell.angle_gamma   90.00
#
_symmetry.space_group_name_H-M   'P 1'
#
loop_
_entity.id
_entity.type
_entity.pdbx_description
1 polymer ?
#
loop_
_entity_poly.entity_id
_entity_poly.type
_entity_poly.pdbx_seq_one_letter_code
_entity_poly.pdbx_strand_id
1 'polypeptide(L)'
;MDCPRCNGTVTHFQLDGRESLLCERCGYVGIIATHESTKQPTESWDDVLRRYGSVTQTKRVEADRDQTVLIADTDTRGEAPIVSDTLRSTLAEQLPGHGDTLANRIDAVGSLYAVLQQQGTAQRRELLDAISVSDVGYASLDSFWSNCGRTGLKLCPGIMPPKSGQKAWTYDPETAADQ
;
A
#
# COMPACT_ATOMS: atom_id res chain seq x y z
N MET A 1 -8.40 2.96 37.49
CA MET A 1 -9.10 3.72 36.43
C MET A 1 -9.47 2.72 35.33
N ASP A 2 -10.64 2.87 34.72
CA ASP A 2 -11.11 1.96 33.67
C ASP A 2 -10.69 2.45 32.29
N CYS A 3 -10.34 1.52 31.40
CA CYS A 3 -9.89 1.78 30.05
C CYS A 3 -11.07 2.25 29.19
N PRO A 4 -10.98 3.40 28.52
CA PRO A 4 -12.08 3.93 27.69
C PRO A 4 -12.34 3.10 26.43
N ARG A 5 -11.41 2.22 26.02
CA ARG A 5 -11.57 1.36 24.83
C ARG A 5 -12.25 0.02 25.11
N CYS A 6 -12.06 -0.56 26.29
CA CYS A 6 -12.48 -1.94 26.54
C CYS A 6 -13.03 -2.18 27.95
N ASN A 7 -13.22 -1.11 28.74
CA ASN A 7 -13.63 -1.15 30.16
C ASN A 7 -12.76 -2.07 31.04
N GLY A 8 -11.52 -2.35 30.62
CA GLY A 8 -10.57 -3.13 31.41
C GLY A 8 -9.77 -2.25 32.38
N THR A 9 -9.05 -2.86 33.31
CA THR A 9 -8.18 -2.12 34.25
C THR A 9 -7.00 -1.48 33.51
N VAL A 10 -6.66 -0.25 33.87
CA VAL A 10 -5.48 0.47 33.39
C VAL A 10 -4.39 0.46 34.46
N THR A 11 -3.17 0.08 34.04
CA THR A 11 -1.94 0.11 34.85
C THR A 11 -1.29 1.49 34.74
N HIS A 12 -0.82 2.03 35.87
CA HIS A 12 -0.11 3.30 35.96
C HIS A 12 1.37 3.05 36.27
N PHE A 13 2.25 3.56 35.42
CA PHE A 13 3.70 3.51 35.58
C PHE A 13 4.24 4.90 35.91
N GLN A 14 5.08 5.01 36.94
CA GLN A 14 5.81 6.24 37.28
C GLN A 14 7.31 5.96 37.25
N LEU A 15 8.07 6.79 36.52
CA LEU A 15 9.53 6.73 36.48
C LEU A 15 10.09 8.15 36.29
N ASP A 16 10.96 8.58 37.21
CA ASP A 16 11.65 9.89 37.13
C ASP A 16 10.69 11.07 36.91
N GLY A 17 9.56 11.07 37.63
CA GLY A 17 8.52 12.10 37.51
C GLY A 17 7.68 12.05 36.22
N ARG A 18 7.88 11.05 35.36
CA ARG A 18 7.04 10.81 34.18
C ARG A 18 6.01 9.73 34.48
N GLU A 19 4.78 10.02 34.10
CA GLU A 19 3.63 9.13 34.28
C GLU A 19 3.20 8.54 32.95
N SER A 20 2.82 7.27 32.94
CA SER A 20 2.23 6.60 31.76
C SER A 20 1.12 5.64 32.18
N LEU A 21 0.05 5.62 31.40
CA LEU A 21 -1.10 4.74 31.59
C LEU A 21 -1.16 3.72 30.45
N LEU A 22 -1.25 2.43 30.77
CA LEU A 22 -1.35 1.34 29.81
C LEU A 22 -2.49 0.38 30.18
N CYS A 23 -3.33 0.03 29.21
CA CYS A 23 -4.24 -1.11 29.34
C CYS A 23 -3.62 -2.34 28.66
N GLU A 24 -3.22 -3.33 29.44
CA GLU A 24 -2.61 -4.57 28.91
C GLU A 24 -3.58 -5.42 28.08
N ARG A 25 -4.89 -5.21 28.25
CA ARG A 25 -5.92 -5.97 27.53
C ARG A 25 -6.09 -5.56 26.08
N CYS A 26 -5.97 -4.26 25.78
CA CYS A 26 -6.24 -3.72 24.44
C CYS A 26 -5.15 -2.80 23.90
N GLY A 27 -4.07 -2.61 24.66
CA GLY A 27 -2.96 -1.74 24.27
C GLY A 27 -3.25 -0.24 24.33
N TYR A 28 -4.32 0.20 25.00
CA TYR A 28 -4.60 1.63 25.18
C TYR A 28 -3.47 2.31 25.97
N VAL A 29 -2.95 3.42 25.46
CA VAL A 29 -1.96 4.27 26.14
C VAL A 29 -2.58 5.65 26.39
N GLY A 30 -2.46 6.17 27.60
CA GLY A 30 -3.06 7.43 28.03
C GLY A 30 -2.42 8.68 27.42
N ILE A 31 -2.70 8.95 26.14
CA ILE A 31 -2.42 10.24 25.51
C ILE A 31 -3.63 11.13 25.77
N ILE A 32 -3.46 12.17 26.58
CA ILE A 32 -4.47 13.23 26.70
C ILE A 32 -4.33 14.09 25.44
N ALA A 33 -5.13 13.79 24.42
CA ALA A 33 -5.28 14.68 23.28
C ALA A 33 -6.25 15.80 23.67
N THR A 34 -5.73 16.99 23.97
CA THR A 34 -6.54 18.21 24.01
C THR A 34 -6.92 18.56 22.58
N HIS A 35 -8.16 18.27 22.20
CA HIS A 35 -8.77 18.79 20.98
C HIS A 35 -9.14 20.26 21.16
N GLU A 36 -8.16 21.12 21.41
CA GLU A 36 -8.36 22.55 21.22
C GLU A 36 -8.22 22.83 19.73
N SER A 37 -9.35 22.85 19.02
CA SER A 37 -9.34 23.40 17.67
C SER A 37 -9.18 24.90 17.80
N THR A 38 -8.04 25.42 17.33
CA THR A 38 -8.03 26.80 16.87
C THR A 38 -8.90 26.79 15.62
N LYS A 39 -10.12 27.36 15.72
CA LYS A 39 -11.00 27.53 14.56
C LYS A 39 -10.28 28.41 13.55
N GLN A 40 -9.51 27.82 12.65
CA GLN A 40 -9.18 28.48 11.41
C GLN A 40 -10.47 28.58 10.60
N PRO A 41 -10.73 29.72 9.93
CA PRO A 41 -11.84 29.80 9.00
C PRO A 41 -11.69 28.67 7.98
N THR A 42 -12.75 27.89 7.81
CA THR A 42 -12.81 26.80 6.83
C THR A 42 -12.60 27.41 5.45
N GLU A 43 -11.39 27.30 4.91
CA GLU A 43 -11.14 27.70 3.53
C GLU A 43 -11.83 26.71 2.59
N SER A 44 -12.41 27.22 1.51
CA SER A 44 -12.97 26.36 0.47
C SER A 44 -11.84 25.63 -0.24
N TRP A 45 -12.10 24.42 -0.72
CA TRP A 45 -11.19 23.72 -1.62
C TRP A 45 -10.81 24.56 -2.85
N ASP A 46 -11.72 25.41 -3.33
CA ASP A 46 -11.42 26.37 -4.40
C ASP A 46 -10.38 27.42 -3.99
N ASP A 47 -10.37 27.86 -2.74
CA ASP A 47 -9.40 28.85 -2.25
C ASP A 47 -8.01 28.23 -2.09
N VAL A 48 -7.95 26.98 -1.63
CA VAL A 48 -6.74 26.17 -1.58
C VAL A 48 -6.16 25.97 -2.99
N LEU A 49 -6.99 25.51 -3.93
CA LEU A 49 -6.58 25.31 -5.32
C LEU A 49 -6.17 26.62 -5.99
N ARG A 50 -6.81 27.75 -5.67
CA ARG A 50 -6.42 29.06 -6.21
C ARG A 50 -5.08 29.54 -5.64
N ARG A 51 -4.77 29.22 -4.38
CA ARG A 51 -3.49 29.53 -3.74
C ARG A 51 -2.34 28.68 -4.28
N TYR A 52 -2.58 27.39 -4.54
CA TYR A 52 -1.53 26.43 -4.91
C TYR A 52 -1.51 26.04 -6.40
N GLY A 53 -2.54 26.36 -7.17
CA GLY A 53 -2.68 26.01 -8.60
C GLY A 53 -1.82 26.83 -9.56
N SER A 54 -0.90 27.67 -9.06
CA SER A 54 -0.02 28.51 -9.88
C SER A 54 1.41 27.98 -10.03
N VAL A 55 1.65 26.68 -9.78
CA VAL A 55 2.95 26.04 -10.03
C VAL A 55 2.87 24.97 -11.12
N THR A 56 2.22 25.29 -12.24
CA THR A 56 2.56 24.69 -13.54
C THR A 56 2.31 25.74 -14.61
N GLN A 57 3.28 26.64 -14.76
CA GLN A 57 3.34 27.48 -15.95
C GLN A 57 3.90 26.66 -17.12
N THR A 58 3.04 25.90 -17.79
CA THR A 58 3.29 25.47 -19.17
C THR A 58 2.89 26.61 -20.09
N LYS A 59 3.90 27.20 -20.73
CA LYS A 59 3.76 28.19 -21.79
C LYS A 59 2.90 27.58 -22.90
N ARG A 60 1.70 28.13 -23.12
CA ARG A 60 0.83 27.79 -24.25
C ARG A 60 1.53 28.22 -25.54
N VAL A 61 2.00 27.26 -26.33
CA VAL A 61 2.36 27.50 -27.74
C VAL A 61 1.06 27.44 -28.53
N GLU A 62 0.81 28.45 -29.35
CA GLU A 62 -0.40 28.56 -30.17
C GLU A 62 -0.46 27.40 -31.17
N ALA A 63 -1.66 26.82 -31.31
CA ALA A 63 -1.91 25.58 -32.02
C ALA A 63 -1.76 25.72 -33.53
N ASP A 64 -0.86 24.94 -34.13
CA ASP A 64 -1.00 24.47 -35.50
C ASP A 64 -1.99 23.30 -35.50
N ARG A 65 -3.07 23.43 -36.28
CA ARG A 65 -4.35 22.74 -36.04
C ARG A 65 -4.47 21.38 -36.74
N ASP A 66 -3.36 20.68 -36.99
CA ASP A 66 -3.37 19.41 -37.72
C ASP A 66 -2.44 18.32 -37.16
N GLN A 67 -2.12 18.39 -35.87
CA GLN A 67 -1.53 17.26 -35.15
C GLN A 67 -2.41 16.84 -33.99
N THR A 68 -3.08 15.71 -34.16
CA THR A 68 -3.68 14.96 -33.05
C THR A 68 -2.54 14.42 -32.17
N VAL A 69 -2.07 15.24 -31.24
CA VAL A 69 -1.15 14.78 -30.19
C VAL A 69 -1.99 14.01 -29.19
N LEU A 70 -1.87 12.68 -29.20
CA LEU A 70 -2.32 11.83 -28.11
C LEU A 70 -1.50 12.24 -26.88
N ILE A 71 -2.12 13.00 -25.97
CA ILE A 71 -1.56 13.25 -24.65
C ILE A 71 -1.65 11.91 -23.94
N ALA A 72 -0.54 11.17 -23.90
CA ALA A 72 -0.45 10.02 -23.03
C ALA A 72 -0.50 10.55 -21.60
N ASP A 73 -1.57 10.24 -20.88
CA ASP A 73 -1.64 10.38 -19.43
C ASP A 73 -0.50 9.55 -18.82
N THR A 74 0.65 10.17 -18.60
CA THR A 74 1.72 9.58 -17.79
C THR A 74 1.50 9.93 -16.32
N ASP A 75 0.28 9.72 -15.82
CA ASP A 75 0.15 9.25 -14.45
C ASP A 75 0.35 7.73 -14.53
N THR A 76 1.61 7.29 -14.51
CA THR A 76 1.95 5.88 -14.42
C THR A 76 1.67 5.34 -13.00
N ARG A 77 0.68 5.88 -12.28
CA ARG A 77 -0.07 5.07 -11.33
C ARG A 77 -0.92 4.15 -12.17
N GLY A 78 -0.30 3.06 -12.64
CA GLY A 78 -0.99 2.01 -13.37
C GLY A 78 -2.27 1.65 -12.62
N GLU A 79 -3.36 1.49 -13.36
CA GLU A 79 -4.66 1.04 -12.83
C GLU A 79 -4.40 -0.04 -11.77
N ALA A 80 -4.92 0.18 -10.55
CA ALA A 80 -4.69 -0.75 -9.46
C ALA A 80 -5.06 -2.16 -9.93
N PRO A 81 -4.24 -3.18 -9.64
CA PRO A 81 -4.49 -4.52 -10.16
C PRO A 81 -5.86 -5.00 -9.70
N ILE A 82 -6.63 -5.57 -10.62
CA ILE A 82 -7.92 -6.17 -10.32
C ILE A 82 -7.64 -7.51 -9.60
N VAL A 83 -7.51 -7.43 -8.28
CA VAL A 83 -7.39 -8.59 -7.40
C VAL A 83 -8.80 -9.01 -6.97
N SER A 84 -9.15 -10.29 -7.18
CA SER A 84 -10.46 -10.81 -6.76
C SER A 84 -10.68 -10.66 -5.25
N ASP A 85 -11.93 -10.50 -4.81
CA ASP A 85 -12.24 -10.31 -3.38
C ASP A 85 -11.77 -11.50 -2.51
N THR A 86 -11.86 -12.72 -3.04
CA THR A 86 -11.35 -13.93 -2.38
C THR A 86 -9.84 -13.83 -2.16
N LEU A 87 -9.07 -13.51 -3.21
CA LEU A 87 -7.62 -13.38 -3.10
C LEU A 87 -7.23 -12.20 -2.19
N ARG A 88 -7.95 -11.08 -2.30
CA ARG A 88 -7.78 -9.92 -1.42
C ARG A 88 -7.96 -10.31 0.04
N SER A 89 -8.97 -11.12 0.35
CA SER A 89 -9.23 -11.62 1.71
C SER A 89 -8.10 -12.53 2.20
N THR A 90 -7.66 -13.50 1.39
CA THR A 90 -6.54 -14.39 1.73
C THR A 90 -5.25 -13.61 1.98
N LEU A 91 -4.95 -12.60 1.15
CA LEU A 91 -3.78 -11.75 1.33
C LEU A 91 -3.91 -10.88 2.59
N ALA A 92 -5.10 -10.32 2.86
CA ALA A 92 -5.32 -9.49 4.04
C ALA A 92 -5.09 -10.24 5.36
N GLU A 93 -5.35 -11.55 5.39
CA GLU A 93 -5.11 -12.39 6.59
C GLU A 93 -3.63 -12.70 6.83
N GLN A 94 -2.82 -12.76 5.76
CA GLN A 94 -1.44 -13.28 5.83
C GLN A 94 -0.39 -12.17 5.71
N LEU A 95 -0.71 -11.05 5.07
CA LEU A 95 0.23 -9.96 4.88
C LEU A 95 0.30 -9.04 6.11
N PRO A 96 1.51 -8.57 6.49
CA PRO A 96 1.65 -7.70 7.64
C PRO A 96 1.06 -6.31 7.36
N GLY A 97 0.62 -5.63 8.42
CA GLY A 97 0.13 -4.25 8.38
C GLY A 97 -1.38 -4.15 8.56
N HIS A 98 -1.89 -2.92 8.56
CA HIS A 98 -3.32 -2.62 8.68
C HIS A 98 -3.66 -1.34 7.90
N GLY A 99 -4.95 -1.14 7.59
CA GLY A 99 -5.43 0.02 6.85
C GLY A 99 -4.72 0.18 5.50
N ASP A 100 -4.35 1.40 5.15
CA ASP A 100 -3.72 1.75 3.87
C ASP A 100 -2.40 0.99 3.63
N THR A 101 -1.64 0.69 4.69
CA THR A 101 -0.39 -0.08 4.55
C THR A 101 -0.65 -1.50 4.06
N LEU A 102 -1.71 -2.13 4.56
CA LEU A 102 -2.12 -3.46 4.12
C LEU A 102 -2.68 -3.41 2.70
N ALA A 103 -3.53 -2.42 2.41
CA ALA A 103 -4.10 -2.22 1.07
C ALA A 103 -3.01 -2.08 0.01
N ASN A 104 -2.03 -1.20 0.23
CA ASN A 104 -0.95 -1.00 -0.74
C ASN A 104 -0.07 -2.26 -0.91
N ARG A 105 0.11 -3.05 0.16
CA ARG A 105 0.85 -4.31 0.07
C ARG A 105 0.10 -5.37 -0.73
N ILE A 106 -1.22 -5.44 -0.57
CA ILE A 106 -2.09 -6.29 -1.40
C ILE A 106 -1.98 -5.88 -2.86
N ASP A 107 -2.08 -4.58 -3.15
CA ASP A 107 -2.02 -4.07 -4.52
C ASP A 107 -0.61 -4.28 -5.13
N ALA A 108 0.45 -4.15 -4.33
CA ALA A 108 1.80 -4.49 -4.78
C ALA A 108 1.92 -5.99 -5.13
N VAL A 109 1.43 -6.89 -4.29
CA VAL A 109 1.40 -8.33 -4.59
C VAL A 109 0.54 -8.62 -5.82
N GLY A 110 -0.60 -7.95 -5.97
CA GLY A 110 -1.46 -8.03 -7.15
C GLY A 110 -0.72 -7.61 -8.43
N SER A 111 0.14 -6.60 -8.34
CA SER A 111 0.96 -6.13 -9.48
C SER A 111 2.01 -7.18 -9.87
N LEU A 112 2.67 -7.82 -8.88
CA LEU A 112 3.58 -8.94 -9.15
C LEU A 112 2.85 -10.12 -9.80
N TYR A 113 1.64 -10.41 -9.34
CA TYR A 113 0.82 -11.48 -9.88
C TYR A 113 0.40 -11.19 -11.32
N ALA A 114 -0.04 -9.96 -11.62
CA ALA A 114 -0.41 -9.53 -12.96
C ALA A 114 0.76 -9.68 -13.95
N VAL A 115 1.99 -9.36 -13.54
CA VAL A 115 3.19 -9.59 -14.37
C VAL A 115 3.33 -11.07 -14.74
N LEU A 116 3.13 -11.99 -13.79
CA LEU A 116 3.22 -13.42 -14.07
C LEU A 116 2.06 -13.93 -14.93
N GLN A 117 0.85 -13.41 -14.73
CA GLN A 117 -0.28 -13.75 -15.60
C GLN A 117 -0.04 -13.32 -17.05
N GLN A 118 0.62 -12.17 -17.26
CA GLN A 118 0.92 -11.66 -18.59
C GLN A 118 2.11 -12.36 -19.26
N GLN A 119 3.18 -12.63 -18.52
CA GLN A 119 4.44 -13.14 -19.08
C GLN A 119 4.59 -14.66 -18.97
N GLY A 120 3.77 -15.31 -18.14
CA GLY A 120 3.88 -16.74 -17.79
C GLY A 120 5.07 -17.04 -16.87
N THR A 121 6.22 -16.41 -17.08
CA THR A 121 7.39 -16.54 -16.19
C THR A 121 8.12 -15.22 -16.03
N ALA A 122 8.62 -14.95 -14.82
CA ALA A 122 9.42 -13.77 -14.53
C ALA A 122 10.41 -14.02 -13.40
N GLN A 123 11.57 -13.38 -13.46
CA GLN A 123 12.54 -13.34 -12.38
C GLN A 123 12.20 -12.24 -11.38
N ARG A 124 12.74 -12.35 -10.16
CA ARG A 124 12.57 -11.35 -9.10
C ARG A 124 12.76 -9.91 -9.57
N ARG A 125 13.78 -9.64 -10.39
CA ARG A 125 14.05 -8.27 -10.89
C ARG A 125 12.88 -7.75 -11.72
N GLU A 126 12.41 -8.54 -12.68
CA GLU A 126 11.30 -8.18 -13.58
C GLU A 126 9.99 -8.00 -12.80
N LEU A 127 9.77 -8.80 -11.75
CA LEU A 127 8.65 -8.63 -10.84
C LEU A 127 8.73 -7.29 -10.08
N LEU A 128 9.90 -6.98 -9.52
CA LEU A 128 10.09 -5.78 -8.71
C LEU A 128 10.09 -4.49 -9.56
N ASP A 129 10.38 -4.57 -10.85
CA ASP A 129 10.29 -3.43 -11.78
C ASP A 129 8.83 -2.91 -11.94
N ALA A 130 7.82 -3.71 -11.55
CA ALA A 130 6.41 -3.34 -11.64
C ALA A 130 5.86 -2.59 -10.41
N ILE A 131 6.67 -2.37 -9.36
CA ILE A 131 6.22 -1.73 -8.12
C ILE A 131 7.20 -0.65 -7.65
N SER A 132 6.69 0.35 -6.94
CA SER A 132 7.55 1.35 -6.29
C SER A 132 7.76 1.03 -4.81
N VAL A 133 8.96 1.39 -4.29
CA VAL A 133 9.30 1.25 -2.87
C VAL A 133 8.39 2.09 -1.96
N SER A 134 7.91 3.23 -2.47
CA SER A 134 6.99 4.13 -1.75
C SER A 134 5.68 3.46 -1.38
N ASP A 135 5.24 2.52 -2.21
CA ASP A 135 3.88 1.98 -2.12
C ASP A 135 3.81 0.94 -1.00
N VAL A 136 4.90 0.20 -0.78
CA VAL A 136 4.92 -0.97 0.10
C VAL A 136 5.33 -0.68 1.55
N GLY A 137 5.83 0.51 1.83
CA GLY A 137 6.22 0.95 3.17
C GLY A 137 7.42 0.17 3.75
N TYR A 138 8.38 -0.20 2.91
CA TYR A 138 9.65 -0.81 3.30
C TYR A 138 10.83 0.10 2.92
N ALA A 139 11.97 -0.10 3.58
CA ALA A 139 13.19 0.65 3.27
C ALA A 139 13.74 0.36 1.86
N SER A 140 13.43 -0.81 1.30
CA SER A 140 13.80 -1.20 -0.06
C SER A 140 12.86 -2.26 -0.61
N LEU A 141 12.85 -2.42 -1.94
CA LEU A 141 12.15 -3.51 -2.62
C LEU A 141 12.70 -4.88 -2.22
N ASP A 142 13.98 -4.96 -1.84
CA ASP A 142 14.58 -6.20 -1.34
C ASP A 142 14.03 -6.59 0.04
N SER A 143 13.86 -5.60 0.92
CA SER A 143 13.21 -5.80 2.21
C SER A 143 11.74 -6.18 2.04
N PHE A 144 11.02 -5.52 1.14
CA PHE A 144 9.65 -5.90 0.80
C PHE A 144 9.58 -7.34 0.27
N TRP A 145 10.42 -7.70 -0.70
CA TRP A 145 10.44 -9.03 -1.30
C TRP A 145 10.64 -10.13 -0.26
N SER A 146 11.58 -9.91 0.66
CA SER A 146 11.98 -10.89 1.67
C SER A 146 10.94 -11.08 2.76
N ASN A 147 10.23 -10.02 3.14
CA ASN A 147 9.29 -10.03 4.26
C ASN A 147 7.82 -10.21 3.84
N CYS A 148 7.45 -9.80 2.63
CA CYS A 148 6.07 -9.69 2.19
C CYS A 148 5.87 -10.25 0.78
N GLY A 149 6.56 -9.69 -0.22
CA GLY A 149 6.30 -9.95 -1.64
C GLY A 149 6.35 -11.43 -2.02
N ARG A 150 7.39 -12.15 -1.62
CA ARG A 150 7.51 -13.60 -1.87
C ARG A 150 6.38 -14.41 -1.24
N THR A 151 6.01 -14.08 -0.01
CA THR A 151 5.01 -14.83 0.75
C THR A 151 3.63 -14.58 0.17
N GLY A 152 3.30 -13.31 -0.12
CA GLY A 152 2.07 -12.95 -0.80
C GLY A 152 1.92 -13.63 -2.16
N LEU A 153 2.98 -13.63 -2.98
CA LEU A 153 2.91 -14.22 -4.32
C LEU A 153 2.65 -15.73 -4.30
N LYS A 154 3.09 -16.46 -3.27
CA LYS A 154 2.77 -17.89 -3.10
C LYS A 154 1.32 -18.17 -2.76
N LEU A 155 0.58 -17.18 -2.26
CA LEU A 155 -0.84 -17.30 -1.95
C LEU A 155 -1.71 -17.04 -3.18
N CYS A 156 -1.14 -16.50 -4.27
CA CYS A 156 -1.86 -16.25 -5.51
C CYS A 156 -2.13 -17.57 -6.25
N PRO A 157 -3.36 -17.79 -6.75
CA PRO A 157 -3.72 -18.98 -7.51
C PRO A 157 -2.79 -19.20 -8.71
N GLY A 158 -2.45 -20.46 -8.95
CA GLY A 158 -1.61 -20.90 -10.06
C GLY A 158 -0.16 -20.41 -10.05
N ILE A 159 0.32 -19.82 -8.96
CA ILE A 159 1.73 -19.47 -8.82
C ILE A 159 2.57 -20.67 -8.42
N MET A 160 3.60 -20.91 -9.24
CA MET A 160 4.63 -21.91 -9.02
C MET A 160 5.94 -21.23 -8.66
N PRO A 161 6.41 -21.34 -7.40
CA PRO A 161 7.69 -20.78 -7.01
C PRO A 161 8.85 -21.50 -7.74
N PRO A 162 10.00 -20.83 -7.91
CA PRO A 162 11.17 -21.43 -8.56
C PRO A 162 11.56 -22.75 -7.89
N LYS A 163 11.79 -23.78 -8.70
CA LYS A 163 12.38 -25.04 -8.24
C LYS A 163 13.81 -24.79 -7.72
N SER A 164 14.34 -25.73 -6.93
CA SER A 164 15.71 -25.64 -6.42
C SER A 164 16.70 -25.38 -7.56
N GLY A 165 17.57 -24.36 -7.40
CA GLY A 165 18.53 -23.93 -8.41
C GLY A 165 17.97 -22.99 -9.50
N GLN A 166 16.65 -22.77 -9.56
CA GLN A 166 16.02 -21.83 -10.49
C GLN A 166 15.75 -20.48 -9.81
N LYS A 167 15.60 -19.43 -10.63
CA LYS A 167 15.35 -18.05 -10.18
C LYS A 167 14.02 -17.48 -10.68
N ALA A 168 13.38 -18.14 -11.64
CA ALA A 168 12.17 -17.68 -12.28
C ALA A 168 10.92 -18.25 -11.57
N TRP A 169 9.95 -17.38 -11.35
CA TRP A 169 8.60 -17.75 -10.94
C TRP A 169 7.77 -18.03 -12.18
N THR A 170 6.77 -18.89 -12.04
CA THR A 170 5.90 -19.29 -13.15
C THR A 170 4.45 -19.18 -12.73
N TYR A 171 3.59 -18.75 -13.65
CA TYR A 171 2.15 -18.85 -13.54
C TYR A 171 1.64 -19.94 -14.48
N ASP A 172 0.81 -20.81 -13.95
CA ASP A 172 0.12 -21.85 -14.70
C ASP A 172 -1.39 -21.70 -14.53
N PRO A 173 -2.12 -21.29 -15.60
CA PRO A 173 -3.56 -21.04 -15.52
C PRO A 173 -4.37 -22.30 -15.23
N GLU A 174 -3.88 -23.50 -15.54
CA GLU A 174 -4.60 -24.74 -15.25
C GLU A 174 -4.67 -24.96 -13.73
N THR A 175 -3.55 -24.72 -13.04
CA THR A 175 -3.49 -24.84 -11.57
C THR A 175 -4.20 -23.70 -10.82
N ALA A 176 -4.53 -22.60 -11.50
CA ALA A 176 -5.30 -21.50 -10.95
C ALA A 176 -6.81 -21.79 -10.91
N ALA A 177 -7.32 -22.67 -11.79
CA ALA A 177 -8.74 -23.02 -11.86
C ALA A 177 -9.18 -24.01 -10.76
N ASP A 178 -8.22 -24.72 -10.16
CA ASP A 178 -8.45 -25.76 -9.14
C ASP A 178 -8.40 -25.24 -7.67
N GLN A 179 -8.14 -23.94 -7.45
CA GLN A 179 -7.98 -23.31 -6.13
C GLN A 179 -9.13 -22.35 -5.81
#